data_AF-A0A1S4DA38-F1
#
_entry.id   AF-A0A1S4DA38-F1
#
_cell.length_a   1.000
_cell.length_b   1.000
_cell.length_c   1.000
_cell.angle_alpha   90.00
_cell.angle_beta   90.00
_cell.angle_gamma   90.00
#
_symmetry.space_group_name_H-M   'P 1'
#
loop_
_entity.id
_entity.type
_entity.pdbx_description
1 polymer ?
#
loop_
_entity_poly.entity_id
_entity_poly.type
_entity_poly.pdbx_seq_one_letter_code
_entity_poly.pdbx_strand_id
1 'polypeptide(L)'
;MKNVENSEFYAGMCSDIEQNKTFQKYLFRLLGSYSHVQVVIYAMGSIEYSFNSQFQLSVVLLLKRDFPNWIGNIQIYDPDMSPADIIVFKELGFEVLTIDENCKREVQRPTMFYMPNPCYHLIGNLLGANWSSSCINQIFLLTNTLSGTLTDMPQCNCVLLETRLRLERILDFTTEIDKKTSDDQMYTDLFLEFAWHFFDVDPSIDMETLLPATEITERKGNDNLGFWVGCAKML
;
A
#
# COMPACT_ATOMS: atom_id res chain seq x y z
N MET A 1 -12.61 -9.46 14.07
CA MET A 1 -12.49 -8.18 14.80
C MET A 1 -12.03 -8.30 16.25
N LYS A 2 -12.80 -8.85 17.22
CA LYS A 2 -12.41 -8.81 18.66
C LYS A 2 -10.98 -9.30 18.98
N ASN A 3 -10.52 -10.34 18.29
CA ASN A 3 -9.15 -10.85 18.47
C ASN A 3 -8.10 -9.79 18.10
N VAL A 4 -8.30 -9.09 16.96
CA VAL A 4 -7.41 -8.02 16.50
C VAL A 4 -7.51 -6.80 17.39
N GLU A 5 -8.73 -6.41 17.78
CA GLU A 5 -8.99 -5.26 18.65
C GLU A 5 -8.25 -5.34 19.99
N ASN A 6 -8.20 -6.54 20.59
CA ASN A 6 -7.53 -6.77 21.87
C ASN A 6 -6.03 -7.10 21.73
N SER A 7 -5.48 -7.08 20.52
CA SER A 7 -4.08 -7.42 20.28
C SER A 7 -3.15 -6.25 20.59
N GLU A 8 -1.96 -6.56 21.09
CA GLU A 8 -0.88 -5.57 21.23
C GLU A 8 -0.50 -4.96 19.89
N PHE A 9 -0.61 -5.73 18.80
CA PHE A 9 -0.40 -5.26 17.44
C PHE A 9 -1.30 -4.08 17.07
N TYR A 10 -2.60 -4.17 17.37
CA TYR A 10 -3.54 -3.09 17.08
C TYR A 10 -3.38 -1.93 18.08
N ALA A 11 -3.16 -2.22 19.36
CA ALA A 11 -2.83 -1.19 20.35
C ALA A 11 -1.60 -0.37 19.95
N GLY A 12 -0.59 -1.02 19.35
CA GLY A 12 0.58 -0.36 18.76
C GLY A 12 0.21 0.63 17.65
N MET A 13 -0.70 0.25 16.73
CA MET A 13 -1.20 1.17 15.69
C MET A 13 -1.85 2.39 16.28
N CYS A 14 -2.72 2.18 17.27
CA CYS A 14 -3.40 3.29 17.93
C CYS A 14 -2.38 4.22 18.59
N SER A 15 -1.38 3.65 19.27
CA SER A 15 -0.29 4.43 19.87
C SER A 15 0.52 5.22 18.84
N ASP A 16 0.81 4.65 17.67
CA ASP A 16 1.48 5.38 16.57
C ASP A 16 0.63 6.58 16.14
N ILE A 17 -0.67 6.39 15.92
CA ILE A 17 -1.56 7.46 15.46
C ILE A 17 -1.73 8.56 16.53
N GLU A 18 -1.88 8.17 17.79
CA GLU A 18 -2.24 9.07 18.90
C GLU A 18 -1.05 9.73 19.58
N GLN A 19 0.11 9.07 19.61
CA GLN A 19 1.24 9.48 20.45
C GLN A 19 2.53 9.73 19.66
N ASN A 20 2.67 9.16 18.45
CA ASN A 20 3.88 9.35 17.65
C ASN A 20 3.86 10.72 16.94
N LYS A 21 4.67 11.65 17.43
CA LYS A 21 4.78 13.02 16.87
C LYS A 21 5.20 13.02 15.40
N THR A 22 6.01 12.07 14.96
CA THR A 22 6.44 11.95 13.57
C THR A 22 5.26 11.56 12.69
N PHE A 23 4.47 10.57 13.11
CA PHE A 23 3.22 10.17 12.44
C PHE A 23 2.27 11.36 12.30
N GLN A 24 1.99 12.04 13.42
CA GLN A 24 1.07 13.19 13.44
C GLN A 24 1.54 14.34 12.56
N LYS A 25 2.84 14.64 12.57
CA LYS A 25 3.45 15.67 11.70
C LYS A 25 3.19 15.35 10.22
N TYR A 26 3.48 14.11 9.81
CA TYR A 26 3.31 13.72 8.40
C TYR A 26 1.84 13.63 8.00
N LEU A 27 0.98 13.05 8.84
CA LEU A 27 -0.45 12.98 8.57
C LEU A 27 -1.07 14.39 8.43
N PHE A 28 -0.72 15.32 9.33
CA PHE A 28 -1.21 16.71 9.25
C PHE A 28 -0.74 17.41 7.98
N ARG A 29 0.53 17.24 7.60
CA ARG A 29 1.07 17.78 6.34
C ARG A 29 0.34 17.21 5.12
N LEU A 30 0.17 15.89 5.09
CA LEU A 30 -0.44 15.16 3.99
C LEU A 30 -1.91 15.56 3.80
N LEU A 31 -2.67 15.66 4.90
CA LEU A 31 -4.06 16.11 4.87
C LEU A 31 -4.18 17.56 4.37
N GLY A 32 -3.32 18.47 4.83
CA GLY A 32 -3.36 19.87 4.42
C GLY A 32 -4.73 20.51 4.69
N SER A 33 -5.49 20.81 3.62
CA SER A 33 -6.86 21.34 3.73
C SER A 33 -7.96 20.27 3.68
N TYR A 34 -7.61 19.03 3.37
CA TYR A 34 -8.53 17.90 3.39
C TYR A 34 -8.81 17.48 4.82
N SER A 35 -10.05 17.09 5.09
CA SER A 35 -10.44 16.59 6.40
C SER A 35 -10.05 15.12 6.61
N HIS A 36 -9.99 14.34 5.52
CA HIS A 36 -9.74 12.90 5.57
C HIS A 36 -8.92 12.46 4.37
N VAL A 37 -8.22 11.33 4.51
CA VAL A 37 -7.62 10.59 3.40
C VAL A 37 -8.68 9.71 2.75
N GLN A 38 -8.58 9.54 1.43
CA GLN A 38 -9.24 8.42 0.76
C GLN A 38 -8.49 7.13 1.09
N VAL A 39 -9.19 6.02 1.32
CA VAL A 39 -8.52 4.73 1.52
C VAL A 39 -8.75 3.83 0.33
N VAL A 40 -7.68 3.23 -0.17
CA VAL A 40 -7.71 2.26 -1.26
C VAL A 40 -7.01 0.99 -0.79
N ILE A 41 -7.74 -0.12 -0.83
CA ILE A 41 -7.24 -1.44 -0.46
C ILE A 41 -6.91 -2.21 -1.73
N TYR A 42 -5.68 -2.69 -1.83
CA TYR A 42 -5.23 -3.65 -2.83
C TYR A 42 -4.51 -4.81 -2.16
N ALA A 43 -4.33 -5.92 -2.87
CA ALA A 43 -3.51 -7.05 -2.42
C ALA A 43 -3.90 -7.57 -1.03
N MET A 44 -5.22 -7.64 -0.79
CA MET A 44 -5.77 -8.21 0.44
C MET A 44 -6.11 -9.69 0.27
N GLY A 45 -6.33 -10.16 -0.96
CA GLY A 45 -6.86 -11.48 -1.27
C GLY A 45 -8.34 -11.66 -0.88
N SER A 46 -8.83 -12.89 -1.01
CA SER A 46 -10.21 -13.27 -0.66
C SER A 46 -10.40 -13.46 0.83
N ILE A 47 -11.42 -12.81 1.43
CA ILE A 47 -11.76 -13.03 2.85
C ILE A 47 -12.57 -14.32 3.06
N GLU A 48 -13.23 -14.85 2.03
CA GLU A 48 -13.90 -16.15 2.07
C GLU A 48 -12.87 -17.28 2.25
N TYR A 49 -11.73 -17.20 1.57
CA TYR A 49 -10.77 -18.31 1.49
C TYR A 49 -9.50 -18.13 2.33
N SER A 50 -9.25 -16.94 2.89
CA SER A 50 -8.03 -16.63 3.63
C SER A 50 -8.31 -16.06 5.01
N PHE A 51 -7.87 -16.80 6.04
CA PHE A 51 -7.89 -16.32 7.42
C PHE A 51 -7.05 -15.05 7.60
N ASN A 52 -5.92 -14.95 6.89
CA ASN A 52 -5.05 -13.78 6.93
C ASN A 52 -5.81 -12.54 6.43
N SER A 53 -6.53 -12.67 5.32
CA SER A 53 -7.32 -11.59 4.73
C SER A 53 -8.45 -11.13 5.66
N GLN A 54 -9.05 -12.04 6.45
CA GLN A 54 -10.04 -11.67 7.46
C GLN A 54 -9.45 -10.84 8.61
N PHE A 55 -8.21 -11.14 9.02
CA PHE A 55 -7.49 -10.38 10.03
C PHE A 55 -7.05 -9.02 9.49
N GLN A 56 -6.52 -8.98 8.27
CA GLN A 56 -6.15 -7.76 7.58
C GLN A 56 -7.35 -6.84 7.34
N LEU A 57 -8.52 -7.39 6.99
CA LEU A 57 -9.78 -6.63 6.93
C LEU A 57 -10.18 -6.09 8.30
N SER A 58 -10.02 -6.90 9.37
CA SER A 58 -10.35 -6.45 10.72
C SER A 58 -9.54 -5.21 11.12
N VAL A 59 -8.26 -5.12 10.71
CA VAL A 59 -7.42 -3.94 10.98
C VAL A 59 -8.01 -2.67 10.36
N VAL A 60 -8.31 -2.67 9.06
CA VAL A 60 -8.82 -1.45 8.39
C VAL A 60 -10.21 -1.05 8.89
N LEU A 61 -11.06 -2.02 9.25
CA LEU A 61 -12.36 -1.75 9.87
C LEU A 61 -12.20 -1.10 11.26
N LEU A 62 -11.27 -1.59 12.08
CA LEU A 62 -11.00 -1.01 13.39
C LEU A 62 -10.41 0.39 13.25
N LEU A 63 -9.44 0.60 12.34
CA LEU A 63 -8.89 1.93 12.07
C LEU A 63 -9.99 2.92 11.69
N LYS A 64 -10.89 2.55 10.76
CA LYS A 64 -12.02 3.40 10.36
C LYS A 64 -12.97 3.70 11.52
N ARG A 65 -13.20 2.74 12.41
CA ARG A 65 -14.06 2.90 13.59
C ARG A 65 -13.45 3.84 14.62
N ASP A 66 -12.17 3.68 14.90
CA ASP A 66 -11.48 4.37 16.00
C ASP A 66 -10.94 5.74 15.58
N PHE A 67 -10.66 5.91 14.28
CA PHE A 67 -10.14 7.15 13.70
C PHE A 67 -11.00 7.70 12.55
N PRO A 68 -12.31 7.90 12.76
CA PRO A 68 -13.24 8.33 11.71
C PRO A 68 -12.96 9.75 11.19
N ASN A 69 -12.20 10.55 11.95
CA ASN A 69 -11.92 11.96 11.65
C ASN A 69 -10.88 12.18 10.55
N TRP A 70 -10.08 11.17 10.21
CA TRP A 70 -9.11 11.29 9.11
C TRP A 70 -9.21 10.14 8.10
N ILE A 71 -9.95 9.07 8.39
CA ILE A 71 -10.23 7.98 7.43
C ILE A 71 -11.57 8.24 6.74
N GLY A 72 -11.53 8.48 5.43
CA GLY A 72 -12.71 8.69 4.60
C GLY A 72 -13.33 7.40 4.08
N ASN A 73 -13.88 7.49 2.86
CA ASN A 73 -14.43 6.33 2.17
C ASN A 73 -13.32 5.30 1.85
N ILE A 74 -13.67 4.02 1.96
CA ILE A 74 -12.79 2.90 1.63
C ILE A 74 -13.23 2.34 0.28
N GLN A 75 -12.27 2.28 -0.64
CA GLN A 75 -12.38 1.56 -1.90
C GLN A 75 -11.54 0.29 -1.83
N ILE A 76 -12.00 -0.76 -2.50
CA ILE A 76 -11.30 -2.05 -2.51
C ILE A 76 -11.32 -2.68 -3.89
N TYR A 77 -10.17 -3.22 -4.29
CA TYR A 77 -10.05 -4.16 -5.39
C TYR A 77 -9.05 -5.26 -5.03
N ASP A 78 -9.39 -6.49 -5.36
CA ASP A 78 -8.44 -7.59 -5.43
C ASP A 78 -8.93 -8.59 -6.50
N PRO A 79 -8.05 -9.07 -7.40
CA PRO A 79 -8.46 -10.03 -8.43
C PRO A 79 -8.96 -11.36 -7.84
N ASP A 80 -8.58 -11.69 -6.60
CA ASP A 80 -8.97 -12.94 -5.94
C ASP A 80 -10.32 -12.82 -5.20
N MET A 81 -10.97 -11.64 -5.17
CA MET A 81 -12.26 -11.48 -4.50
C MET A 81 -13.33 -12.43 -5.06
N SER A 82 -13.95 -13.19 -4.17
CA SER A 82 -15.10 -14.02 -4.50
C SER A 82 -16.39 -13.18 -4.60
N PRO A 83 -17.47 -13.73 -5.16
CA PRO A 83 -18.78 -13.10 -5.10
C PRO A 83 -19.26 -12.83 -3.67
N ALA A 84 -18.90 -13.69 -2.70
CA ALA A 84 -19.24 -13.49 -1.30
C ALA A 84 -18.47 -12.30 -0.70
N ASP A 85 -17.17 -12.17 -1.03
CA ASP A 85 -16.35 -11.03 -0.61
C ASP A 85 -16.98 -9.71 -1.07
N ILE A 86 -17.38 -9.62 -2.34
CA ILE A 86 -18.01 -8.43 -2.92
C ILE A 86 -19.29 -8.05 -2.18
N ILE A 87 -20.12 -9.04 -1.81
CA ILE A 87 -21.35 -8.80 -1.04
C ILE A 87 -20.99 -8.24 0.33
N VAL A 88 -20.07 -8.89 1.05
CA VAL A 88 -19.64 -8.47 2.39
C VAL A 88 -19.05 -7.05 2.37
N PHE A 89 -18.18 -6.72 1.42
CA PHE A 89 -17.61 -5.38 1.31
C PHE A 89 -18.66 -4.31 1.06
N LYS A 90 -19.67 -4.59 0.22
CA LYS A 90 -20.80 -3.67 0.01
C LYS A 90 -21.64 -3.49 1.28
N GLU A 91 -21.90 -4.56 2.02
CA GLU A 91 -22.62 -4.49 3.30
C GLU A 91 -21.84 -3.71 4.37
N LEU A 92 -20.51 -3.79 4.34
CA LEU A 92 -19.61 -2.99 5.19
C LEU A 92 -19.46 -1.52 4.72
N GLY A 93 -20.13 -1.14 3.62
CA GLY A 93 -20.11 0.22 3.07
C GLY A 93 -18.81 0.57 2.35
N PHE A 94 -18.08 -0.43 1.84
CA PHE A 94 -16.93 -0.20 0.97
C PHE A 94 -17.42 -0.02 -0.47
N GLU A 95 -16.70 0.81 -1.23
CA GLU A 95 -16.86 0.88 -2.67
C GLU A 95 -15.99 -0.19 -3.33
N VAL A 96 -16.65 -1.23 -3.85
CA VAL A 96 -15.97 -2.30 -4.60
C VAL A 96 -15.69 -1.81 -6.01
N LEU A 97 -14.42 -1.70 -6.35
CA LEU A 97 -13.96 -1.31 -7.68
C LEU A 97 -14.20 -2.47 -8.66
N THR A 98 -14.54 -2.15 -9.90
CA THR A 98 -14.86 -3.14 -10.94
C THR A 98 -13.78 -3.25 -12.02
N ILE A 99 -12.75 -2.42 -11.93
CA ILE A 99 -11.65 -2.35 -12.89
C ILE A 99 -10.36 -2.71 -12.15
N ASP A 100 -9.63 -3.66 -12.72
CA ASP A 100 -8.25 -3.92 -12.29
C ASP A 100 -7.35 -2.76 -12.71
N GLU A 101 -7.03 -1.89 -11.77
CA GLU A 101 -6.08 -0.80 -11.98
C GLU A 101 -4.63 -1.29 -11.96
N ASN A 102 -4.39 -2.57 -11.61
CA ASN A 102 -3.06 -3.15 -11.42
C ASN A 102 -2.19 -2.31 -10.46
N CYS A 103 -2.82 -1.73 -9.43
CA CYS A 103 -2.24 -0.77 -8.49
C CYS A 103 -1.67 0.52 -9.13
N LYS A 104 -2.03 0.86 -10.37
CA LYS A 104 -1.58 2.07 -11.08
C LYS A 104 -2.50 3.27 -10.88
N ARG A 105 -3.15 3.37 -9.72
CA ARG A 105 -4.04 4.49 -9.41
C ARG A 105 -3.21 5.75 -9.17
N GLU A 106 -3.42 6.75 -10.02
CA GLU A 106 -2.87 8.08 -9.82
C GLU A 106 -3.67 8.82 -8.73
N VAL A 107 -2.97 9.40 -7.76
CA VAL A 107 -3.59 10.15 -6.67
C VAL A 107 -3.94 11.56 -7.09
N GLN A 108 -5.14 12.00 -6.72
CA GLN A 108 -5.64 13.37 -6.95
C GLN A 108 -5.91 14.12 -5.65
N ARG A 109 -5.73 13.43 -4.52
CA ARG A 109 -5.96 13.90 -3.16
C ARG A 109 -5.15 13.03 -2.19
N PRO A 110 -5.03 13.44 -0.91
CA PRO A 110 -4.42 12.62 0.13
C PRO A 110 -5.06 11.22 0.18
N THR A 111 -4.27 10.18 -0.07
CA THR A 111 -4.76 8.81 -0.25
C THR A 111 -3.91 7.84 0.55
N MET A 112 -4.57 7.07 1.41
CA MET A 112 -3.99 5.91 2.04
C MET A 112 -4.13 4.69 1.15
N PHE A 113 -3.02 4.08 0.74
CA PHE A 113 -3.03 2.73 0.18
C PHE A 113 -2.77 1.73 1.31
N TYR A 114 -3.69 0.78 1.49
CA TYR A 114 -3.51 -0.36 2.38
C TYR A 114 -3.25 -1.59 1.53
N MET A 115 -2.02 -2.11 1.61
CA MET A 115 -1.55 -3.21 0.77
C MET A 115 -0.92 -4.26 1.69
N PRO A 116 -1.70 -5.18 2.26
CA PRO A 116 -1.19 -6.03 3.32
C PRO A 116 -0.36 -7.23 2.81
N ASN A 117 -0.46 -7.60 1.53
CA ASN A 117 0.33 -8.67 0.93
C ASN A 117 0.66 -8.42 -0.56
N PRO A 118 1.34 -7.31 -0.91
CA PRO A 118 1.56 -6.96 -2.29
C PRO A 118 2.69 -7.77 -2.91
N CYS A 119 2.43 -8.30 -4.10
CA CYS A 119 3.51 -8.72 -4.99
C CYS A 119 4.40 -7.52 -5.34
N TYR A 120 5.71 -7.73 -5.47
CA TYR A 120 6.69 -6.66 -5.71
C TYR A 120 6.30 -5.69 -6.83
N HIS A 121 5.82 -6.21 -7.97
CA HIS A 121 5.43 -5.38 -9.11
C HIS A 121 4.25 -4.44 -8.82
N LEU A 122 3.36 -4.76 -7.85
CA LEU A 122 2.25 -3.90 -7.46
C LEU A 122 2.74 -2.64 -6.72
N ILE A 123 3.77 -2.77 -5.88
CA ILE A 123 4.46 -1.62 -5.28
C ILE A 123 5.11 -0.77 -6.38
N GLY A 124 5.82 -1.41 -7.32
CA GLY A 124 6.45 -0.71 -8.44
C GLY A 124 5.46 0.02 -9.35
N ASN A 125 4.27 -0.54 -9.55
CA ASN A 125 3.17 0.07 -10.30
C ASN A 125 2.59 1.29 -9.57
N LEU A 126 2.37 1.18 -8.26
CA LEU A 126 1.88 2.29 -7.44
C LEU A 126 2.86 3.46 -7.45
N LEU A 127 4.14 3.18 -7.20
CA LEU A 127 5.20 4.19 -7.26
C LEU A 127 5.29 4.79 -8.66
N GLY A 128 5.28 3.96 -9.71
CA GLY A 128 5.42 4.41 -11.10
C GLY A 128 4.27 5.30 -11.58
N ALA A 129 3.02 4.97 -11.21
CA ALA A 129 1.86 5.80 -11.55
C ALA A 129 1.86 7.16 -10.87
N ASN A 130 2.64 7.31 -9.79
CA ASN A 130 2.67 8.51 -8.96
C ASN A 130 4.07 9.14 -8.88
N TRP A 131 4.98 8.83 -9.83
CA TRP A 131 6.41 9.17 -9.77
C TRP A 131 6.71 10.66 -10.02
N SER A 132 6.14 11.52 -9.18
CA SER A 132 6.38 12.96 -9.12
C SER A 132 6.19 13.43 -7.68
N SER A 133 6.91 14.48 -7.28
CA SER A 133 6.84 15.01 -5.91
C SER A 133 5.42 15.46 -5.53
N SER A 134 4.64 15.97 -6.50
CA SER A 134 3.25 16.36 -6.30
C SER A 134 2.32 15.17 -6.00
N CYS A 135 2.56 14.01 -6.61
CA CYS A 135 1.72 12.82 -6.41
C CYS A 135 2.19 11.98 -5.23
N ILE A 136 3.47 11.60 -5.18
CA ILE A 136 4.02 10.73 -4.13
C ILE A 136 3.83 11.32 -2.73
N ASN A 137 3.95 12.64 -2.55
CA ASN A 137 3.75 13.29 -1.25
C ASN A 137 2.28 13.28 -0.77
N GLN A 138 1.33 12.91 -1.63
CA GLN A 138 -0.08 12.71 -1.26
C GLN A 138 -0.37 11.26 -0.86
N ILE A 139 0.61 10.36 -0.97
CA ILE A 139 0.46 8.96 -0.59
C ILE A 139 0.82 8.77 0.88
N PHE A 140 -0.08 8.08 1.58
CA PHE A 140 0.15 7.46 2.87
C PHE A 140 0.06 5.94 2.64
N LEU A 141 1.09 5.16 2.99
CA LEU A 141 1.12 3.74 2.62
C LEU A 141 1.26 2.85 3.86
N LEU A 142 0.39 1.85 3.97
CA LEU A 142 0.41 0.84 5.02
C LEU A 142 0.62 -0.53 4.36
N THR A 143 1.84 -1.06 4.48
CA THR A 143 2.32 -2.30 3.83
C THR A 143 3.54 -2.84 4.59
N ASN A 144 4.14 -3.94 4.11
CA ASN A 144 5.48 -4.36 4.55
C ASN A 144 6.52 -3.25 4.28
N THR A 145 7.60 -3.20 5.05
CA THR A 145 8.66 -2.19 4.85
C THR A 145 9.14 -2.22 3.40
N LEU A 146 9.32 -1.05 2.81
CA LEU A 146 9.89 -0.91 1.48
C LEU A 146 11.37 -1.32 1.48
N SER A 147 12.06 -1.12 2.60
CA SER A 147 13.44 -1.54 2.82
C SER A 147 13.59 -3.07 2.87
N GLY A 148 12.72 -3.77 3.60
CA GLY A 148 12.64 -5.23 3.61
C GLY A 148 12.24 -5.78 2.23
N THR A 149 11.21 -5.19 1.61
CA THR A 149 10.78 -5.52 0.24
C THR A 149 11.94 -5.43 -0.76
N LEU A 150 12.77 -4.38 -0.69
CA LEU A 150 13.93 -4.21 -1.56
C LEU A 150 15.00 -5.29 -1.34
N THR A 151 15.19 -5.69 -0.09
CA THR A 151 16.16 -6.71 0.32
C THR A 151 15.74 -8.10 -0.16
N ASP A 152 14.46 -8.44 -0.04
CA ASP A 152 13.90 -9.75 -0.38
C ASP A 152 13.64 -9.94 -1.88
N MET A 153 13.56 -8.84 -2.64
CA MET A 153 13.34 -8.90 -4.08
C MET A 153 14.45 -9.69 -4.79
N PRO A 154 14.11 -10.61 -5.72
CA PRO A 154 15.09 -11.34 -6.53
C PRO A 154 16.02 -10.39 -7.30
N GLN A 155 17.33 -10.63 -7.23
CA GLN A 155 18.34 -9.73 -7.82
C GLN A 155 18.38 -9.77 -9.35
N CYS A 156 18.07 -10.92 -9.96
CA CYS A 156 18.20 -11.13 -11.42
C CYS A 156 16.83 -11.28 -12.09
N ASN A 157 15.91 -10.33 -11.89
CA ASN A 157 14.61 -10.32 -12.57
C ASN A 157 14.40 -9.01 -13.33
N CYS A 158 14.50 -9.06 -14.67
CA CYS A 158 14.33 -7.90 -15.53
C CYS A 158 12.92 -7.28 -15.47
N VAL A 159 11.90 -8.06 -15.11
CA VAL A 159 10.52 -7.58 -14.94
C VAL A 159 10.40 -6.67 -13.71
N LEU A 160 11.21 -6.91 -12.69
CA LEU A 160 11.21 -6.13 -11.44
C LEU A 160 12.25 -5.01 -11.43
N LEU A 161 13.01 -4.82 -12.52
CA LEU A 161 14.08 -3.81 -12.56
C LEU A 161 13.55 -2.41 -12.28
N GLU A 162 12.46 -1.99 -12.92
CA GLU A 162 11.85 -0.68 -12.65
C GLU A 162 11.35 -0.56 -11.21
N THR A 163 10.79 -1.63 -10.67
CA THR A 163 10.31 -1.67 -9.27
C THR A 163 11.47 -1.45 -8.31
N ARG A 164 12.58 -2.18 -8.53
CA ARG A 164 13.81 -2.04 -7.75
C ARG A 164 14.37 -0.64 -7.80
N LEU A 165 14.52 -0.08 -9.01
CA LEU A 165 15.05 1.27 -9.18
C LEU A 165 14.18 2.32 -8.47
N ARG A 166 12.84 2.22 -8.59
CA ARG A 166 11.93 3.12 -7.87
C ARG A 166 12.06 2.97 -6.36
N LEU A 167 12.13 1.74 -5.85
CA LEU A 167 12.30 1.50 -4.42
C LEU A 167 13.63 2.05 -3.89
N GLU A 168 14.73 1.77 -4.57
CA GLU A 168 16.06 2.31 -4.21
C GLU A 168 16.06 3.83 -4.11
N ARG A 169 15.37 4.52 -5.02
CA ARG A 169 15.34 6.00 -5.03
C ARG A 169 14.35 6.61 -4.06
N ILE A 170 13.20 5.99 -3.84
CA ILE A 170 12.18 6.57 -2.96
C ILE A 170 12.53 6.40 -1.48
N LEU A 171 13.32 5.38 -1.12
CA LEU A 171 13.70 5.11 0.26
C LEU A 171 14.41 6.29 0.93
N ASP A 172 15.24 7.04 0.20
CA ASP A 172 15.89 8.26 0.72
C ASP A 172 14.91 9.36 1.14
N PHE A 173 13.67 9.30 0.63
CA PHE A 173 12.58 10.25 0.91
C PHE A 173 11.45 9.62 1.73
N THR A 174 11.63 8.39 2.21
CA THR A 174 10.59 7.64 2.92
C THR A 174 10.87 7.65 4.42
N THR A 175 9.87 8.03 5.22
CA THR A 175 9.87 7.72 6.65
C THR A 175 9.00 6.50 6.90
N GLU A 176 9.64 5.42 7.32
CA GLU A 176 8.98 4.20 7.79
C GLU A 176 8.81 4.29 9.32
N ILE A 177 7.57 4.26 9.79
CA ILE A 177 7.25 4.10 11.20
C ILE A 177 6.93 2.63 11.39
N ASP A 178 7.99 1.89 11.71
CA ASP A 178 7.90 0.47 12.02
C ASP A 178 7.13 0.24 13.31
N LYS A 179 6.38 -0.85 13.32
CA LYS A 179 5.74 -1.32 14.52
C LYS A 179 6.75 -1.96 15.45
N LYS A 180 6.52 -1.77 16.74
CA LYS A 180 6.97 -2.76 17.72
C LYS A 180 6.22 -4.05 17.42
N THR A 181 6.95 -5.08 17.00
CA THR A 181 6.44 -6.44 16.83
C THR A 181 5.62 -6.84 18.05
N SER A 182 4.47 -7.47 17.84
CA SER A 182 3.72 -8.08 18.94
C SER A 182 4.52 -9.28 19.47
N ASP A 183 4.47 -9.54 20.78
CA ASP A 183 5.04 -10.77 21.34
C ASP A 183 4.26 -12.02 20.87
N ASP A 184 3.08 -11.84 20.26
CA ASP A 184 2.29 -12.91 19.67
C ASP A 184 2.80 -13.26 18.25
N GLN A 185 3.33 -14.47 18.12
CA GLN A 185 3.85 -15.02 16.87
C GLN A 185 2.83 -14.98 15.73
N MET A 186 1.53 -15.16 16.02
CA MET A 186 0.50 -15.13 14.98
C MET A 186 0.45 -13.76 14.29
N TYR A 187 0.52 -12.67 15.06
CA TYR A 187 0.51 -11.31 14.49
C TYR A 187 1.83 -10.96 13.83
N THR A 188 2.94 -11.49 14.34
CA THR A 188 4.26 -11.37 13.72
C THR A 188 4.27 -12.01 12.33
N ASP A 189 3.65 -13.17 12.15
CA ASP A 189 3.59 -13.86 10.86
C ASP A 189 2.60 -13.17 9.90
N LEU A 190 1.43 -12.73 10.40
CA LEU A 190 0.39 -12.07 9.61
C LEU A 190 0.78 -10.68 9.09
N PHE A 191 1.66 -10.00 9.83
CA PHE A 191 2.07 -8.61 9.58
C PHE A 191 3.59 -8.48 9.72
N LEU A 192 4.31 -9.39 9.06
CA LEU A 192 5.77 -9.40 9.04
C LEU A 192 6.30 -8.08 8.45
N GLU A 193 7.17 -7.38 9.18
CA GLU A 193 7.75 -6.10 8.76
C GLU A 193 6.70 -5.05 8.35
N PHE A 194 5.55 -5.01 9.00
CA PHE A 194 4.46 -4.11 8.61
C PHE A 194 4.61 -2.69 9.17
N ALA A 195 4.64 -1.69 8.30
CA ALA A 195 4.96 -0.31 8.66
C ALA A 195 4.04 0.74 8.02
N TRP A 196 4.03 1.91 8.62
CA TRP A 196 3.47 3.13 8.03
C TRP A 196 4.54 3.85 7.22
N HIS A 197 4.19 4.32 6.04
CA HIS A 197 5.13 4.99 5.14
C HIS A 197 4.59 6.37 4.75
N PHE A 198 5.44 7.37 4.95
CA PHE A 198 5.21 8.73 4.49
C PHE A 198 6.35 9.17 3.58
N PHE A 199 6.01 9.84 2.49
CA PHE A 199 6.99 10.37 1.54
C PHE A 199 7.18 11.87 1.73
N ASP A 200 8.42 12.33 1.54
CA ASP A 200 8.82 13.73 1.65
C ASP A 200 9.82 14.12 0.56
N VAL A 201 9.35 14.21 -0.68
CA VAL A 201 10.15 14.65 -1.82
C VAL A 201 10.02 16.16 -1.98
N ASP A 202 11.12 16.90 -1.98
CA ASP A 202 11.08 18.35 -2.23
C ASP A 202 10.47 18.65 -3.62
N PRO A 203 9.50 19.60 -3.74
CA PRO A 203 8.87 19.93 -5.01
C PRO A 203 9.82 20.35 -6.14
N SER A 204 11.04 20.80 -5.81
CA SER A 204 12.08 21.17 -6.78
C SER A 204 12.82 19.97 -7.39
N ILE A 205 12.69 18.77 -6.79
CA ILE A 205 13.32 17.55 -7.30
C ILE A 205 12.50 17.04 -8.50
N ASP A 206 13.17 16.95 -9.65
CA ASP A 206 12.67 16.18 -10.78
C ASP A 206 12.95 14.70 -10.55
N MET A 207 11.93 13.95 -10.12
CA MET A 207 12.05 12.54 -9.80
C MET A 207 12.41 11.66 -11.01
N GLU A 208 12.17 12.11 -12.24
CA GLU A 208 12.59 11.35 -13.44
C GLU A 208 14.11 11.32 -13.55
N THR A 209 14.81 12.37 -13.09
CA THR A 209 16.28 12.42 -13.08
C THR A 209 16.90 11.49 -12.03
N LEU A 210 16.11 11.00 -11.07
CA LEU A 210 16.55 10.00 -10.11
C LEU A 210 16.65 8.61 -10.75
N LEU A 211 15.98 8.36 -11.87
CA LEU A 211 16.09 7.08 -12.56
C LEU A 211 17.28 7.11 -13.54
N PRO A 212 18.03 6.02 -13.71
CA PRO A 212 19.13 5.98 -14.67
C PRO A 212 18.62 6.27 -16.08
N ALA A 213 19.35 7.10 -16.82
CA ALA A 213 19.02 7.46 -18.20
C ALA A 213 19.31 6.29 -19.16
N THR A 214 18.54 5.21 -19.08
CA THR A 214 18.59 4.07 -20.03
C THR A 214 17.30 3.23 -19.98
N GLU A 215 16.72 2.99 -21.17
CA GLU A 215 15.66 2.00 -21.57
C GLU A 215 14.16 2.25 -21.30
N ILE A 216 13.70 3.25 -20.54
CA ILE A 216 12.24 3.46 -20.33
C ILE A 216 11.60 4.25 -21.49
N THR A 217 12.34 5.17 -22.12
CA THR A 217 11.85 5.98 -23.25
C THR A 217 11.71 5.21 -24.57
N GLU A 218 12.39 4.07 -24.73
CA GLU A 218 12.27 3.26 -25.96
C GLU A 218 11.05 2.32 -25.96
N ARG A 219 10.54 1.91 -24.79
CA ARG A 219 9.38 1.00 -24.71
C ARG A 219 8.03 1.68 -24.94
N LYS A 220 7.90 2.97 -24.62
CA LYS A 220 6.68 3.76 -24.94
C LYS A 220 6.39 3.86 -26.44
N GLY A 221 7.34 3.47 -27.31
CA GLY A 221 7.15 3.43 -28.76
C GLY A 221 6.54 2.13 -29.31
N ASN A 222 6.36 1.07 -28.52
CA ASN A 222 6.07 -0.27 -29.08
C ASN A 222 4.92 -1.06 -28.44
N ASP A 223 4.15 -0.46 -27.52
CA ASP A 223 2.99 -1.13 -26.90
C ASP A 223 1.76 -1.07 -27.80
N ASN A 224 1.83 -1.84 -28.89
CA ASN A 224 0.69 -2.23 -29.72
C ASN A 224 0.68 -3.74 -29.95
N LEU A 225 1.03 -4.53 -28.94
CA LEU A 225 0.78 -5.97 -28.90
C LEU A 225 0.46 -6.42 -27.48
N GLY A 226 -0.79 -6.81 -27.26
CA GLY A 226 -1.24 -7.41 -26.02
C GLY A 226 -0.54 -8.72 -25.73
N PHE A 227 -0.24 -8.95 -24.45
CA PHE A 227 0.15 -10.25 -23.94
C PHE A 227 -0.64 -10.59 -22.68
N TRP A 228 -1.67 -11.41 -22.89
CA TRP A 228 -2.24 -12.32 -21.90
C TRP A 228 -1.54 -13.68 -22.06
N VAL A 229 -0.69 -14.06 -21.11
CA VAL A 229 -0.37 -15.46 -20.72
C VAL A 229 0.23 -15.32 -19.30
N GLY A 230 -0.45 -15.65 -18.20
CA GLY A 230 -0.82 -17.00 -17.80
C GLY A 230 0.00 -17.39 -16.56
N CYS A 231 -0.36 -16.88 -15.37
CA CYS A 231 0.11 -17.44 -14.10
C CYS A 231 -0.66 -18.73 -13.83
N ALA A 232 -0.14 -19.84 -14.34
CA ALA A 232 -0.57 -21.17 -13.96
C ALA A 232 0.46 -21.78 -12.99
N LYS A 233 -0.01 -22.09 -11.78
CA LYS A 233 0.39 -23.18 -10.89
C LYS A 233 1.90 -23.50 -10.80
N MET A 234 2.48 -23.26 -9.63
CA MET A 234 3.33 -24.27 -9.01
C MET A 234 2.87 -24.52 -7.57
N LEU A 235 2.59 -25.80 -7.34
CA LEU A 235 2.44 -26.45 -6.04
C LEU A 235 3.69 -26.28 -5.18
#